data_AF-A0AAV0WGG6-F1
#
_entry.id   AF-A0AAV0WGG6-F1
#
_cell.length_a   1.000
_cell.length_b   1.000
_cell.length_c   1.000
_cell.angle_alpha   90.00
_cell.angle_beta   90.00
_cell.angle_gamma   90.00
#
_symmetry.space_group_name_H-M   'P 1'
#
loop_
_entity.id
_entity.type
_entity.pdbx_description
1 polymer ?
#
loop_
_entity_poly.entity_id
_entity_poly.type
_entity_poly.pdbx_seq_one_letter_code
_entity_poly.pdbx_strand_id
1 'polypeptide(L)'
;MHTLAYKHSNAHDDGIWSCGWGELRTTKTIDRDDFDKDDESDEEVQELSSDCIVTGSIDETVKIWNYDKATNLNIDKTLSEHSQGVLSVALNSDASIIIAVH
;
A
#
# COMPACT_ATOMS: atom_id res chain seq x y z
N MET A 1 -22.28 6.81 -15.78
CA MET A 1 -22.64 5.41 -15.47
C MET A 1 -21.54 4.89 -14.55
N HIS A 2 -21.87 4.38 -13.37
CA HIS A 2 -20.88 3.85 -12.42
C HIS A 2 -21.00 2.33 -12.40
N THR A 3 -19.87 1.64 -12.41
CA THR A 3 -19.80 0.17 -12.44
C THR A 3 -18.85 -0.31 -11.35
N LEU A 4 -19.20 -1.42 -10.69
CA LEU A 4 -18.33 -2.09 -9.75
C LEU A 4 -17.16 -2.74 -10.51
N ALA A 5 -15.94 -2.25 -10.28
CA ALA A 5 -14.74 -2.80 -10.92
C ALA A 5 -14.25 -4.07 -10.23
N TYR A 6 -14.27 -4.10 -8.90
CA TYR A 6 -13.68 -5.18 -8.11
C TYR A 6 -14.40 -5.34 -6.77
N LYS A 7 -14.43 -6.57 -6.22
CA LYS A 7 -14.96 -6.88 -4.91
C LYS A 7 -14.03 -7.85 -4.19
N HIS A 8 -13.64 -7.50 -2.97
CA HIS A 8 -12.94 -8.38 -2.04
C HIS A 8 -13.89 -8.81 -0.92
N SER A 9 -13.92 -10.10 -0.61
CA SER A 9 -14.67 -10.64 0.52
C SER A 9 -13.74 -10.91 1.70
N ASN A 10 -14.22 -10.78 2.93
CA ASN A 10 -13.48 -11.12 4.15
C ASN A 10 -12.15 -10.36 4.28
N ALA A 11 -12.16 -9.05 3.98
CA ALA A 11 -10.98 -8.22 4.17
C ALA A 11 -10.56 -8.14 5.65
N HIS A 12 -11.52 -8.14 6.57
CA HIS A 12 -11.35 -8.08 8.02
C HIS A 12 -12.28 -9.07 8.72
N ASP A 13 -11.96 -9.40 9.97
CA ASP A 13 -12.75 -10.33 10.79
C ASP A 13 -13.99 -9.64 11.39
N ASP A 14 -14.01 -8.30 11.39
CA ASP A 14 -15.12 -7.47 11.83
C ASP A 14 -15.29 -6.24 10.90
N GLY A 15 -16.19 -5.32 11.25
CA GLY A 15 -16.58 -4.18 10.43
C GLY A 15 -15.45 -3.19 10.15
N ILE A 16 -15.27 -2.87 8.86
CA ILE A 16 -14.36 -1.83 8.39
C ILE A 16 -15.02 -0.47 8.61
N TRP A 17 -14.38 0.42 9.36
CA TRP A 17 -14.93 1.74 9.72
C TRP A 17 -14.27 2.87 8.94
N SER A 18 -13.06 2.64 8.43
CA SER A 18 -12.34 3.64 7.66
C SER A 18 -11.47 3.00 6.59
N CYS A 19 -11.35 3.69 5.46
CA CYS A 19 -10.43 3.34 4.41
C CYS A 19 -9.76 4.60 3.83
N GLY A 20 -8.53 4.43 3.35
CA GLY A 20 -7.77 5.43 2.63
C GLY A 20 -7.12 4.82 1.38
N TRP A 21 -6.96 5.62 0.34
CA TRP A 21 -6.24 5.25 -0.88
C TRP A 21 -5.16 6.29 -1.15
N GLY A 22 -3.93 5.84 -1.35
CA GLY A 22 -2.81 6.65 -1.85
C GLY A 22 -1.99 5.90 -2.90
N GLU A 23 -0.99 6.59 -3.46
CA GLU A 23 -0.04 6.01 -4.42
C GLU A 23 1.34 5.99 -3.76
N LEU A 24 1.91 4.80 -3.57
CA LEU A 24 3.25 4.65 -3.01
C LEU A 24 4.27 4.67 -4.15
N ARG A 25 5.23 5.59 -4.07
CA ARG A 25 6.32 5.72 -5.04
C ARG A 25 7.59 5.10 -4.47
N THR A 26 8.14 4.11 -5.17
CA THR A 26 9.41 3.48 -4.81
C THR A 26 10.39 3.65 -5.96
N THR A 27 11.56 4.23 -5.67
CA THR A 27 12.70 4.27 -6.57
C THR A 27 13.51 2.99 -6.40
N LYS A 28 13.62 2.18 -7.45
CA LYS A 28 14.52 1.02 -7.46
C LYS A 28 15.70 1.33 -8.39
N THR A 29 16.92 1.26 -7.84
CA THR A 29 18.15 1.30 -8.65
C THR A 29 18.30 -0.04 -9.36
N ILE A 30 18.53 0.00 -10.66
CA ILE A 30 18.83 -1.19 -11.44
C ILE A 30 20.34 -1.37 -11.41
N ASP A 31 20.82 -2.25 -10.52
CA ASP A 31 22.22 -2.66 -10.51
C ASP A 31 22.46 -3.50 -11.78
N ARG A 32 23.15 -2.93 -12.77
CA ARG A 32 23.62 -3.70 -13.94
C ARG A 32 24.75 -4.61 -13.47
N ASP A 33 24.64 -5.91 -13.77
CA ASP A 33 25.71 -6.88 -13.48
C ASP A 33 27.03 -6.38 -14.09
N ASP A 34 28.03 -6.26 -13.22
CA ASP A 34 29.33 -5.60 -13.37
C ASP A 34 30.22 -6.29 -14.43
N PHE A 35 29.97 -6.01 -15.71
CA PHE A 35 30.80 -6.46 -16.82
C PHE A 35 31.32 -5.26 -17.62
N ASP A 36 32.46 -4.73 -17.15
CA ASP A 36 33.35 -3.75 -17.80
C ASP A 36 32.78 -2.35 -18.12
N LYS A 37 33.19 -1.31 -17.37
CA LYS A 37 33.99 -0.14 -17.86
C LYS A 37 33.96 1.12 -16.98
N ASP A 38 35.12 1.79 -16.99
CA ASP A 38 35.43 3.16 -16.56
C ASP A 38 34.65 4.27 -17.31
N ASP A 39 33.32 4.27 -17.26
CA ASP A 39 32.49 5.33 -17.85
C ASP A 39 31.45 5.79 -16.82
N GLU A 40 31.34 7.10 -16.61
CA GLU A 40 30.34 7.75 -15.74
C GLU A 40 28.94 7.34 -16.22
N SER A 41 28.39 6.25 -15.68
CA SER A 41 27.09 5.75 -16.11
C SER A 41 26.00 6.32 -15.21
N ASP A 42 25.11 7.11 -15.83
CA ASP A 42 23.89 7.62 -15.23
C ASP A 42 23.12 6.47 -14.55
N GLU A 43 22.91 6.57 -13.23
CA GLU A 43 22.10 5.59 -12.49
C GLU A 43 20.67 5.56 -13.05
N GLU A 44 20.30 4.45 -13.70
CA GLU A 44 18.96 4.27 -14.25
C GLU A 44 17.98 3.94 -13.12
N VAL A 45 17.36 4.98 -12.57
CA VAL A 45 16.34 4.87 -11.52
C VAL A 45 15.00 4.49 -12.15
N GLN A 46 14.47 3.31 -11.82
CA GLN A 46 13.10 2.95 -12.16
C GLN A 46 12.16 3.42 -11.04
N GLU A 47 11.36 4.45 -11.31
CA GLU A 47 10.24 4.82 -10.45
C GLU A 47 9.09 3.84 -10.67
N LEU A 48 8.78 3.02 -9.65
CA LEU A 48 7.58 2.21 -9.60
C LEU A 48 6.55 2.91 -8.73
N SER A 49 5.35 3.12 -9.28
CA SER A 49 4.20 3.54 -8.50
C SER A 49 3.23 2.38 -8.32
N SER A 50 2.70 2.23 -7.10
CA SER A 50 1.73 1.18 -6.78
C SER A 50 0.61 1.76 -5.93
N ASP A 51 -0.62 1.33 -6.21
CA ASP A 51 -1.80 1.77 -5.46
C ASP A 51 -1.78 1.12 -4.07
N CYS A 52 -1.77 1.96 -3.04
CA CYS A 52 -1.76 1.56 -1.64
C CYS A 52 -3.12 1.89 -1.02
N ILE A 53 -3.82 0.86 -0.56
CA ILE A 53 -5.10 1.00 0.12
C ILE A 53 -4.89 0.61 1.58
N VAL A 54 -5.42 1.40 2.50
CA VAL A 54 -5.36 1.13 3.93
C VAL A 54 -6.77 1.02 4.47
N THR A 55 -7.02 0.02 5.31
CA THR A 55 -8.31 -0.19 5.95
C THR A 55 -8.13 -0.34 7.46
N GLY A 56 -8.95 0.39 8.22
CA GLY A 56 -9.07 0.27 9.67
C GLY A 56 -10.37 -0.41 10.05
N SER A 57 -10.29 -1.35 10.98
CA SER A 57 -11.42 -2.18 11.41
C SER A 57 -11.56 -2.20 12.93
N ILE A 58 -12.75 -2.57 13.37
CA ILE A 58 -13.04 -2.82 14.79
C ILE A 58 -12.38 -4.12 15.28
N ASP A 59 -11.84 -4.96 14.39
CA ASP A 59 -11.00 -6.13 14.74
C ASP A 59 -9.63 -5.77 15.31
N GLU A 60 -9.42 -4.50 15.68
CA GLU A 60 -8.20 -3.96 16.27
C GLU A 60 -6.99 -3.98 15.32
N THR A 61 -7.23 -4.22 14.02
CA THR A 61 -6.17 -4.24 13.00
C THR A 61 -6.32 -3.14 11.96
N VAL A 62 -5.16 -2.68 11.48
CA VAL A 62 -5.04 -1.91 10.25
C VAL A 62 -4.40 -2.80 9.19
N LYS A 63 -5.06 -2.99 8.06
CA LYS A 63 -4.51 -3.76 6.93
C LYS A 63 -4.09 -2.81 5.82
N ILE A 64 -2.90 -3.07 5.29
CA ILE A 64 -2.33 -2.39 4.13
C ILE A 64 -2.44 -3.34 2.95
N TRP A 65 -2.96 -2.83 1.85
CA TRP A 65 -3.24 -3.58 0.64
C TRP A 65 -2.53 -2.93 -0.54
N ASN A 66 -1.95 -3.77 -1.39
CA ASN A 66 -1.45 -3.36 -2.68
C ASN A 66 -2.51 -3.70 -3.74
N TYR A 67 -2.90 -2.72 -4.53
CA TYR A 67 -3.82 -2.92 -5.64
C TYR A 67 -3.06 -2.93 -6.97
N ASP A 68 -3.10 -4.07 -7.64
CA ASP A 68 -2.60 -4.23 -9.01
C ASP A 68 -3.76 -4.69 -9.90
N LYS A 69 -3.89 -4.10 -11.09
CA LYS A 69 -4.92 -4.49 -12.06
C LYS A 69 -4.78 -5.94 -12.53
N ALA A 70 -3.56 -6.48 -12.54
CA ALA A 70 -3.28 -7.85 -12.96
C ALA A 70 -3.52 -8.86 -11.83
N THR A 71 -3.08 -8.54 -10.60
CA THR A 71 -3.11 -9.49 -9.47
C THR A 71 -4.21 -9.21 -8.45
N ASN A 72 -5.03 -8.17 -8.68
CA ASN A 72 -6.07 -7.66 -7.80
C ASN A 72 -5.55 -7.13 -6.46
N LEU A 73 -6.45 -6.95 -5.48
CA LEU A 73 -6.13 -6.47 -4.15
C LEU A 73 -5.46 -7.57 -3.33
N ASN A 74 -4.21 -7.35 -2.96
CA ASN A 74 -3.42 -8.27 -2.15
C ASN A 74 -3.04 -7.61 -0.83
N ILE A 75 -3.04 -8.39 0.25
CA ILE A 75 -2.62 -7.90 1.56
C ILE A 75 -1.08 -7.80 1.57
N ASP A 76 -0.57 -6.60 1.84
CA ASP A 76 0.87 -6.38 2.01
C ASP A 76 1.25 -6.57 3.49
N LYS A 77 0.53 -5.90 4.40
CA LYS A 77 0.81 -5.94 5.84
C LYS A 77 -0.47 -5.91 6.68
N THR A 78 -0.40 -6.54 7.85
CA THR A 78 -1.40 -6.40 8.91
C THR A 78 -0.70 -5.82 10.13
N LEU A 79 -1.21 -4.69 10.62
CA LEU A 79 -0.74 -4.01 11.82
C LEU A 79 -1.73 -4.28 12.94
N SER A 80 -1.33 -5.07 13.94
CA SER A 80 -2.15 -5.50 15.07
C SER A 80 -1.68 -4.91 16.40
N GLU A 81 -1.10 -3.70 16.36
CA GLU A 81 -0.55 -3.02 17.54
C GLU A 81 -1.62 -2.26 18.34
N HIS A 82 -2.80 -2.08 17.77
CA HIS A 82 -3.87 -1.33 18.39
C HIS A 82 -4.61 -2.19 19.42
N SER A 83 -4.88 -1.65 20.62
CA SER A 83 -5.59 -2.36 21.69
C SER A 83 -7.11 -2.16 21.69
N GLN A 84 -7.62 -1.42 20.72
CA GLN A 84 -9.03 -1.06 20.52
C GLN A 84 -9.28 -0.89 19.02
N GLY A 85 -10.54 -1.02 18.62
CA GLY A 85 -10.99 -0.86 17.23
C GLY A 85 -10.56 0.46 16.62
N VAL A 86 -10.19 0.42 15.34
CA VAL A 86 -9.67 1.57 14.60
C VAL A 86 -10.84 2.37 14.03
N LEU A 87 -11.03 3.60 14.50
CA LEU A 87 -12.12 4.49 14.07
C LEU A 87 -11.83 5.18 12.74
N SER A 88 -10.58 5.60 12.52
CA SER A 88 -10.19 6.36 11.34
C SER A 88 -8.75 6.11 10.93
N VAL A 89 -8.51 6.07 9.63
CA VAL A 89 -7.17 6.00 9.03
C VAL A 89 -6.96 7.18 8.08
N ALA A 90 -5.74 7.72 8.06
CA ALA A 90 -5.32 8.78 7.17
C ALA A 90 -3.95 8.45 6.56
N LEU A 91 -3.78 8.85 5.30
CA LEU A 91 -2.55 8.72 4.53
C LEU A 91 -2.00 10.10 4.21
N ASN A 92 -0.68 10.23 4.16
CA ASN A 92 -0.03 11.40 3.57
C ASN A 92 0.01 11.29 2.02
N SER A 93 0.43 12.36 1.35
CA SER A 93 0.30 12.49 -0.11
C SER A 93 1.09 11.47 -0.93
N ASP A 94 2.17 10.92 -0.38
CA ASP A 94 3.04 9.91 -1.00
C ASP A 94 2.79 8.50 -0.42
N ALA A 95 1.76 8.35 0.43
CA ALA A 95 1.40 7.12 1.13
C ALA A 95 2.55 6.50 1.96
N SER A 96 3.59 7.27 2.30
CA SER A 96 4.72 6.79 3.11
C SER A 96 4.40 6.72 4.61
N ILE A 97 3.41 7.49 5.07
CA ILE A 97 3.00 7.58 6.47
C ILE A 97 1.50 7.30 6.58
N ILE A 98 1.16 6.41 7.50
CA ILE A 98 -0.21 6.06 7.87
C ILE A 98 -0.43 6.51 9.30
N ILE A 99 -1.57 7.17 9.54
CA ILE A 99 -2.03 7.52 10.88
C ILE A 99 -3.34 6.79 11.11
N ALA A 100 -3.48 6.14 12.26
CA ALA A 100 -4.69 5.47 12.68
C ALA A 100 -5.08 5.95 14.09
N VAL A 101 -6.36 6.16 14.31
CA VAL A 101 -6.91 6.59 15.60
C VAL A 101 -7.97 5.60 16.10
N HIS A 102 -7.98 5.40 17.41
CA HIS A 102 -9.00 4.66 18.15
C HIS A 102 -10.08 5.60 18.68
#